data_AF-A0AAP3Z363-F1
#
_entry.id   AF-A0AAP3Z363-F1
#
_cell.length_a   1.000
_cell.length_b   1.000
_cell.length_c   1.000
_cell.angle_alpha   90.00
_cell.angle_beta   90.00
_cell.angle_gamma   90.00
#
_symmetry.space_group_name_H-M   'P 1'
#
loop_
_entity.id
_entity.type
_entity.pdbx_description
1 polymer ?
#
loop_
_entity_poly.entity_id
_entity_poly.type
_entity_poly.pdbx_seq_one_letter_code
_entity_poly.pdbx_strand_id
1 'polypeptide(L)'
;MIVASPVYSHKFERSVGSFLKKYQEILQTKPFAAFVTMVEYDSFTKVIKKEIAEPLRKNAVAIANFGGEVNNLTPFNWHDKIIAKSMIKLESKKHPIEFLPEAEKQFVAQLNKVEWI
;
A
#
# COMPACT_ATOMS: atom_id res chain seq x y z
N MET A 1 1.57 -5.40 10.30
CA MET A 1 0.33 -5.00 9.62
C MET A 1 0.65 -4.35 8.28
N ILE A 2 -0.06 -4.76 7.22
CA ILE A 2 0.11 -4.19 5.87
C ILE A 2 -1.18 -3.47 5.47
N VAL A 3 -1.05 -2.25 4.94
CA VAL A 3 -2.16 -1.47 4.39
C VAL A 3 -2.00 -1.35 2.88
N ALA A 4 -3.06 -1.66 2.15
CA ALA A 4 -3.08 -1.63 0.69
C ALA A 4 -4.16 -0.66 0.19
N SER A 5 -3.82 0.24 -0.73
CA SER A 5 -4.80 1.12 -1.36
C SER A 5 -4.54 1.31 -2.85
N PRO A 6 -5.56 1.21 -3.71
CA PRO A 6 -5.49 1.86 -5.01
C PRO A 6 -5.50 3.37 -4.83
N VAL A 7 -4.87 4.08 -5.77
CA VAL A 7 -4.90 5.54 -5.82
C VAL A 7 -5.70 5.98 -7.03
N TYR A 8 -6.80 6.68 -6.76
CA TYR A 8 -7.60 7.33 -7.80
C TYR A 8 -7.56 8.83 -7.57
N SER A 9 -7.25 9.60 -8.63
CA SER A 9 -7.17 11.07 -8.57
C SER A 9 -6.34 11.58 -7.38
N HIS A 10 -5.16 10.98 -7.17
CA HIS A 10 -4.22 11.32 -6.09
C HIS A 10 -4.79 11.21 -4.66
N LYS A 11 -5.72 10.27 -4.44
CA LYS A 11 -6.27 9.96 -3.13
C LYS A 11 -6.28 8.46 -2.92
N PHE A 12 -6.08 8.05 -1.66
CA PHE A 12 -6.34 6.67 -1.29
C PHE A 12 -7.83 6.37 -1.42
N GLU A 13 -8.16 5.10 -1.48
CA GLU A 13 -9.53 4.67 -1.32
C GLU A 13 -10.01 5.11 0.07
N ARG A 14 -11.26 5.59 0.14
CA ARG A 14 -11.81 6.30 1.28
C ARG A 14 -11.74 5.48 2.56
N SER A 15 -12.06 4.18 2.51
CA SER A 15 -12.01 3.30 3.67
C SER A 15 -10.58 3.13 4.20
N VAL A 16 -9.59 3.07 3.31
CA VAL A 16 -8.17 2.98 3.70
C VAL A 16 -7.69 4.29 4.33
N GLY A 17 -8.04 5.44 3.74
CA GLY A 17 -7.74 6.74 4.33
C GLY A 17 -8.39 6.95 5.71
N SER A 18 -9.64 6.50 5.87
CA SER A 18 -10.33 6.50 7.17
C SER A 18 -9.68 5.56 8.18
N PHE A 19 -9.25 4.36 7.75
CA PHE A 19 -8.55 3.40 8.60
C PHE A 19 -7.25 3.98 9.15
N LEU A 20 -6.41 4.55 8.29
CA LEU A 20 -5.11 5.12 8.68
C LEU A 20 -5.28 6.22 9.73
N LYS A 21 -6.29 7.09 9.58
CA LYS A 21 -6.61 8.14 10.56
C LYS A 21 -7.12 7.57 11.87
N LYS A 22 -8.06 6.62 11.82
CA LYS A 22 -8.69 6.03 13.01
C LYS A 22 -7.69 5.25 13.87
N TYR A 23 -6.76 4.54 13.24
CA TYR A 23 -5.83 3.64 13.91
C TYR A 23 -4.40 4.17 13.99
N GLN A 24 -4.20 5.48 13.75
CA GLN A 24 -2.87 6.09 13.66
C GLN A 24 -1.98 5.82 14.89
N GLU A 25 -2.53 5.88 16.10
CA GLU A 25 -1.75 5.64 17.34
C GLU A 25 -1.30 4.19 17.44
N ILE A 26 -2.18 3.23 17.13
CA ILE A 26 -1.86 1.79 17.14
C ILE A 26 -0.87 1.44 16.03
N LEU A 27 -1.01 2.05 14.85
CA LEU A 27 -0.11 1.86 13.71
C LEU A 27 1.30 2.43 13.99
N GLN A 28 1.45 3.37 14.92
CA GLN A 28 2.76 3.89 15.32
C GLN A 28 3.51 2.99 16.29
N THR A 29 2.81 2.14 17.05
CA THR A 29 3.41 1.26 18.07
C THR A 29 3.70 -0.14 17.57
N LYS A 30 3.34 -0.46 16.33
CA LYS A 30 3.50 -1.79 15.72
C LYS A 30 4.19 -1.69 14.36
N PRO A 31 4.85 -2.78 13.90
CA PRO A 31 5.36 -2.86 12.54
C PRO A 31 4.25 -2.59 11.50
N PHE A 32 4.47 -1.56 10.70
CA PHE A 32 3.56 -1.06 9.68
C PHE A 32 4.27 -1.03 8.33
N ALA A 33 3.59 -1.52 7.29
CA ALA A 33 4.00 -1.29 5.91
C ALA A 33 2.78 -0.91 5.08
N ALA A 34 3.02 -0.21 3.97
CA ALA A 34 1.96 0.14 3.04
C ALA A 34 2.39 -0.11 1.60
N PHE A 35 1.46 -0.51 0.76
CA PHE A 35 1.68 -0.42 -0.68
C PHE A 35 0.47 0.20 -1.35
N VAL A 36 0.72 0.81 -2.51
CA VAL A 36 -0.32 1.39 -3.33
C VAL A 36 -0.26 0.84 -4.74
N THR A 37 -1.40 0.89 -5.41
CA THR A 37 -1.48 0.70 -6.86
C THR A 37 -1.82 2.03 -7.51
N MET A 38 -0.87 2.59 -8.24
CA MET A 38 -1.04 3.87 -8.92
C MET A 38 -0.19 3.97 -10.19
N VAL A 39 -0.75 4.62 -11.21
CA VAL A 39 -0.14 4.76 -12.55
C VAL A 39 0.72 6.01 -12.70
N GLU A 40 0.46 7.03 -11.88
CA GLU A 40 1.13 8.32 -11.95
C GLU A 40 2.37 8.35 -11.06
N TYR A 41 3.40 7.61 -11.46
CA TYR A 41 4.62 7.33 -10.67
C TYR A 41 5.26 8.60 -10.06
N ASP A 42 5.36 9.67 -10.84
CA ASP A 42 5.97 10.94 -10.41
C ASP A 42 5.23 11.59 -9.24
N SER A 43 3.95 11.28 -9.07
CA SER A 43 3.12 11.82 -7.99
C SER A 43 3.17 10.97 -6.71
N PHE A 44 3.83 9.81 -6.71
CA PHE A 44 3.84 8.87 -5.59
C PHE A 44 4.22 9.53 -4.27
N THR A 45 5.37 10.20 -4.22
CA THR A 45 5.85 10.88 -3.00
C THR A 45 4.86 11.92 -2.49
N LYS A 46 4.20 12.66 -3.40
CA LYS A 46 3.20 13.67 -3.06
C LYS A 46 1.93 13.03 -2.48
N VAL A 47 1.45 11.95 -3.08
CA VAL A 47 0.30 11.19 -2.60
C VAL A 47 0.58 10.61 -1.21
N ILE A 48 1.72 9.92 -1.03
CA ILE A 48 2.08 9.33 0.25
C ILE A 48 2.19 10.38 1.36
N LYS A 49 2.82 11.53 1.09
CA LYS A 49 2.92 12.64 2.06
C LYS A 49 1.56 13.19 2.50
N LYS A 50 0.58 13.18 1.60
CA LYS A 50 -0.78 13.69 1.82
C LYS A 50 -1.67 12.68 2.55
N GLU A 51 -1.58 11.42 2.18
CA GLU A 51 -2.52 10.38 2.62
C GLU A 51 -2.02 9.62 3.87
N ILE A 52 -0.70 9.60 4.11
CA ILE A 52 -0.08 8.95 5.28
C ILE A 52 0.61 10.01 6.15
N ALA A 53 0.18 10.11 7.41
CA ALA A 53 0.76 11.04 8.39
C ALA A 53 2.27 10.83 8.56
N GLU A 54 3.02 11.91 8.78
CA GLU A 54 4.47 11.86 8.90
C GLU A 54 5.00 10.85 9.93
N PRO A 55 4.44 10.73 11.15
CA PRO A 55 4.90 9.74 12.13
C PRO A 55 4.81 8.31 11.60
N LEU A 56 3.72 7.99 10.89
CA LEU A 56 3.54 6.69 10.26
C LEU A 56 4.53 6.45 9.12
N ARG A 57 4.81 7.47 8.31
CA ARG A 57 5.78 7.36 7.22
C ARG A 57 7.20 7.09 7.72
N LYS A 58 7.59 7.71 8.84
CA LYS A 58 8.91 7.51 9.46
C LYS A 58 9.06 6.13 10.08
N ASN A 59 7.99 5.59 10.64
CA ASN A 59 7.98 4.28 11.30
C ASN A 59 7.61 3.12 10.35
N ALA A 60 7.26 3.42 9.10
CA ALA A 60 6.90 2.40 8.13
C ALA A 60 8.14 1.59 7.74
N VAL A 61 8.01 0.26 7.82
CA VAL A 61 9.01 -0.72 7.39
C VAL A 61 9.26 -0.59 5.88
N ALA A 62 8.17 -0.40 5.12
CA ALA A 62 8.23 -0.15 3.70
C ALA A 62 6.98 0.58 3.22
N ILE A 63 7.16 1.46 2.22
CA ILE A 63 6.08 2.06 1.44
C ILE A 63 6.43 1.93 -0.03
N ALA A 64 5.62 1.22 -0.80
CA ALA A 64 5.92 0.94 -2.21
C ALA A 64 4.74 1.25 -3.13
N ASN A 65 5.03 1.53 -4.39
CA ASN A 65 4.05 1.54 -5.46
C ASN A 65 4.23 0.29 -6.32
N PHE A 66 3.20 -0.53 -6.41
CA PHE A 66 3.19 -1.77 -7.20
C PHE A 66 2.73 -1.53 -8.64
N GLY A 67 2.46 -0.29 -9.01
CA GLY A 67 1.99 0.09 -10.33
C GLY A 67 0.52 -0.24 -10.52
N GLY A 68 0.21 -0.94 -11.61
CA GLY A 68 -1.14 -1.20 -12.09
C GLY A 68 -2.05 -2.01 -11.18
N GLU A 69 -3.05 -2.64 -11.79
CA GLU A 69 -4.04 -3.42 -11.05
C GLU A 69 -3.43 -4.70 -10.50
N VAL A 70 -3.39 -4.82 -9.18
CA VAL A 70 -3.03 -6.07 -8.51
C VAL A 70 -4.31 -6.86 -8.28
N ASN A 71 -4.70 -7.66 -9.28
CA ASN A 71 -6.00 -8.34 -9.27
C ASN A 71 -6.04 -9.62 -8.43
N ASN A 72 -4.89 -10.18 -8.07
CA ASN A 72 -4.79 -11.35 -7.24
C ASN A 72 -3.65 -11.20 -6.23
N LEU A 73 -4.00 -11.24 -4.93
CA LEU A 73 -3.02 -11.20 -3.83
C LEU A 73 -2.65 -12.60 -3.34
N THR A 74 -3.34 -13.66 -3.78
CA THR A 74 -3.04 -15.05 -3.35
C THR A 74 -1.59 -15.47 -3.62
N PRO A 75 -0.92 -15.06 -4.73
CA PRO A 75 0.49 -15.34 -4.95
C PRO A 75 1.43 -14.68 -3.93
N PHE A 76 0.94 -13.69 -3.17
CA PHE A 76 1.72 -13.04 -2.14
C PHE A 76 1.58 -13.83 -0.84
N ASN A 77 2.64 -14.51 -0.43
CA ASN A 77 2.69 -15.34 0.79
C ASN A 77 2.51 -14.53 2.11
N TRP A 78 2.27 -13.23 2.00
CA TRP A 78 2.08 -12.28 3.10
C TRP A 78 0.69 -11.61 3.07
N HIS A 79 -0.21 -12.03 2.17
CA HIS A 79 -1.52 -11.41 1.99
C HIS A 79 -2.43 -11.51 3.22
N ASP A 80 -2.19 -12.51 4.08
CA ASP A 80 -2.81 -12.73 5.38
C ASP A 80 -2.52 -11.59 6.38
N LYS A 81 -1.40 -10.87 6.19
CA LYS A 81 -1.01 -9.73 7.04
C LYS A 81 -1.64 -8.40 6.64
N ILE A 82 -2.50 -8.39 5.62
CA ILE A 82 -3.17 -7.19 5.10
C ILE A 82 -4.44 -6.88 5.90
N ILE A 83 -4.50 -5.71 6.53
CA ILE A 83 -5.58 -5.35 7.48
C ILE A 83 -6.57 -4.34 6.89
N ALA A 84 -6.12 -3.46 6.01
CA ALA A 84 -6.99 -2.60 5.23
C ALA A 84 -6.84 -2.96 3.76
N LYS A 85 -7.89 -3.55 3.19
CA LYS A 85 -7.96 -3.96 1.79
C LYS A 85 -9.22 -3.38 1.17
N SER A 86 -9.09 -2.24 0.50
CA SER A 86 -10.02 -1.88 -0.56
C SER A 86 -9.32 -2.01 -1.89
N MET A 87 -9.11 -3.24 -2.32
CA MET A 87 -8.55 -3.54 -3.63
C MET A 87 -9.71 -3.89 -4.54
N ILE A 88 -10.37 -2.89 -5.14
CA ILE A 88 -11.18 -3.08 -6.35
C ILE A 88 -11.28 -1.74 -7.09
N LYS A 89 -10.83 -1.76 -8.35
CA LYS A 89 -11.76 -1.47 -9.44
C LYS A 89 -11.48 -2.47 -10.56
N LEU A 90 -12.38 -3.44 -10.71
CA LEU A 90 -12.54 -4.27 -11.90
C LEU A 90 -13.24 -3.39 -12.94
N GLU A 91 -12.51 -2.48 -13.57
CA GLU A 91 -12.97 -1.91 -14.83
C GLU A 91 -11.99 -2.35 -15.89
N SER A 92 -12.50 -3.06 -16.89
CA SER A 92 -11.79 -3.34 -18.14
C SER A 92 -11.32 -2.02 -18.75
N LYS A 93 -10.13 -1.56 -18.34
CA LYS A 93 -9.45 -0.47 -19.03
C LYS A 93 -8.96 -1.01 -20.36
N LYS A 94 -9.14 -0.23 -21.41
CA LYS A 94 -8.57 -0.48 -22.74
C LYS A 94 -7.03 -0.65 -22.74
N HIS A 95 -6.37 -0.27 -21.65
CA HIS A 95 -4.93 -0.41 -21.44
C HIS A 95 -4.67 -1.03 -20.05
N PRO A 96 -4.34 -2.33 -19.96
CA PRO A 96 -3.90 -2.93 -18.70
C PRO A 96 -2.63 -2.21 -18.25
N ILE A 97 -2.61 -1.73 -17.01
CA ILE A 97 -1.41 -1.14 -16.43
C ILE A 97 -0.59 -2.27 -15.83
N GLU A 98 0.70 -2.30 -16.16
CA GLU A 98 1.62 -3.33 -15.73
C GLU A 98 1.85 -3.29 -14.21
N PHE A 99 1.86 -4.48 -13.60
CA PHE A 99 2.35 -4.68 -12.26
C PHE A 99 3.87 -4.48 -12.23
N LEU A 100 4.41 -3.90 -11.16
CA LEU A 100 5.85 -3.70 -10.97
C LEU A 100 6.41 -4.82 -10.07
N PRO A 101 6.85 -5.97 -10.63
CA PRO A 101 7.28 -7.12 -9.83
C PRO A 101 8.52 -6.82 -8.98
N GLU A 102 9.40 -5.94 -9.45
CA GLU A 102 10.58 -5.56 -8.71
C GLU A 102 10.24 -4.75 -7.44
N ALA A 103 9.20 -3.91 -7.51
CA ALA A 103 8.72 -3.17 -6.34
C ALA A 103 8.15 -4.12 -5.27
N GLU A 104 7.47 -5.19 -5.68
CA GLU A 104 6.97 -6.22 -4.75
C GLU A 104 8.11 -7.00 -4.12
N LYS A 105 9.10 -7.46 -4.91
CA LYS A 105 10.27 -8.18 -4.38
C LYS A 105 11.03 -7.35 -3.34
N GLN A 106 11.27 -6.07 -3.65
CA GLN A 106 11.94 -5.16 -2.72
C GLN A 106 11.11 -4.91 -1.48
N PHE A 107 9.79 -4.76 -1.62
CA PHE A 107 8.87 -4.63 -0.49
C PHE A 107 8.96 -5.85 0.43
N VAL A 108 8.86 -7.07 -0.10
CA VAL A 108 8.99 -8.32 0.67
C VAL A 108 10.33 -8.44 1.37
N ALA A 109 11.41 -8.07 0.68
CA ALA A 109 12.74 -8.07 1.29
C ALA A 109 12.83 -7.14 2.50
N GLN A 110 12.08 -6.02 2.54
CA GLN A 110 11.96 -5.20 3.74
C GLN A 110 11.05 -5.83 4.79
N LEU A 111 9.93 -6.45 4.40
CA LEU A 111 9.02 -7.11 5.34
C LEU A 111 9.73 -8.21 6.14
N ASN A 112 10.67 -8.93 5.52
CA ASN A 112 11.41 -10.03 6.16
C ASN A 112 12.47 -9.57 7.17
N LYS A 113 12.75 -8.27 7.28
CA LYS A 113 13.73 -7.71 8.23
C LYS A 113 13.16 -7.45 9.61
N VAL A 114 11.84 -7.59 9.79
CA VAL A 114 11.15 -7.27 11.04
C VAL A 114 10.28 -8.43 11.49
N GLU A 115 10.20 -8.63 12.80
CA GLU A 115 9.25 -9.55 13.38
C GLU A 115 7.86 -8.91 13.41
N TRP A 116 6.86 -9.66 12.94
CA TRP A 116 5.47 -9.22 12.89
C TRP A 116 4.74 -9.86 14.07
N ILE A 117 4.63 -9.11 15.18
CA ILE A 117 3.95 -9.50 16.42
C ILE A 117 2.52 -8.93 16.45
#